data_AF-A0A952QRK6-F1
#
_entry.id   AF-A0A952QRK6-F1
#
_cell.length_a   1.000
_cell.length_b   1.000
_cell.length_c   1.000
_cell.angle_alpha   90.00
_cell.angle_beta   90.00
_cell.angle_gamma   90.00
#
_symmetry.space_group_name_H-M   'P 1'
#
loop_
_entity.id
_entity.type
_entity.pdbx_description
1 polymer ?
#
loop_
_entity_poly.entity_id
_entity_poly.type
_entity_poly.pdbx_seq_one_letter_code
_entity_poly.pdbx_strand_id
1 'polypeptide(L)'
;MPVLKKSALDGYVKARFGSTAELVAYGPIGKETQGARYKQYGYGAPIRLTFRTNGNKTRQVVLGTMSPGPFGHEHPADRAQAMLMDYDCYSRLPRHITALDVGAFTARGELMSVAAAKEFFLLTEWSEGDTYHKDLERLADATRPTPLDRKRTQAL
;
A
#
# COMPACT_ATOMS: atom_id res chain seq x y z
N MET A 1 -2.20 11.88 3.74
CA MET A 1 -2.68 10.61 3.14
C MET A 1 -3.22 10.89 1.75
N PRO A 2 -2.99 10.02 0.74
CA PRO A 2 -3.43 10.32 -0.61
C PRO A 2 -4.96 10.38 -0.69
N VAL A 3 -5.47 11.51 -1.16
CA VAL A 3 -6.89 11.65 -1.51
C VAL A 3 -7.12 10.93 -2.84
N LEU A 4 -8.11 10.04 -2.89
CA LEU A 4 -8.45 9.33 -4.13
C LEU A 4 -8.99 10.33 -5.16
N LYS A 5 -8.28 10.46 -6.29
CA LYS A 5 -8.68 11.30 -7.42
C LYS A 5 -9.37 10.43 -8.47
N LYS A 6 -10.46 10.93 -9.07
CA LYS A 6 -11.17 10.23 -10.15
C LYS A 6 -10.24 9.83 -11.29
N SER A 7 -9.31 10.71 -11.69
CA SER A 7 -8.36 10.44 -12.77
C SER A 7 -7.41 9.28 -12.45
N ALA A 8 -6.95 9.16 -11.20
CA ALA A 8 -6.10 8.05 -10.78
C ALA A 8 -6.87 6.72 -10.77
N LEU A 9 -8.13 6.74 -10.30
CA LEU A 9 -9.01 5.57 -10.31
C LEU A 9 -9.35 5.13 -11.75
N ASP A 10 -9.61 6.07 -12.65
CA ASP A 10 -9.87 5.79 -14.06
C ASP A 10 -8.65 5.19 -14.75
N GLY A 11 -7.45 5.78 -14.54
CA GLY A 11 -6.20 5.24 -15.06
C GLY A 11 -5.92 3.82 -14.54
N TYR A 12 -6.17 3.58 -13.26
CA TYR A 12 -6.03 2.26 -12.65
C TYR A 12 -7.01 1.23 -13.24
N VAL A 13 -8.30 1.58 -13.36
CA VAL A 13 -9.31 0.71 -13.95
C VAL A 13 -8.95 0.35 -15.40
N LYS A 14 -8.45 1.30 -16.19
CA LYS A 14 -7.97 1.06 -17.56
C LYS A 14 -6.77 0.12 -17.59
N ALA A 15 -5.78 0.36 -16.73
CA ALA A 15 -4.60 -0.50 -16.64
C ALA A 15 -4.98 -1.94 -16.26
N ARG A 16 -5.93 -2.12 -15.34
CA ARG A 16 -6.28 -3.43 -14.78
C ARG A 16 -7.31 -4.22 -15.59
N PHE A 17 -8.28 -3.54 -16.21
CA PHE A 17 -9.44 -4.15 -16.88
C PHE A 17 -9.49 -3.89 -18.39
N GLY A 18 -8.47 -3.23 -18.95
CA GLY A 18 -8.33 -2.93 -20.37
C GLY A 18 -8.52 -1.44 -20.68
N SER A 19 -7.84 -0.96 -21.73
CA SER A 19 -7.79 0.48 -22.07
C SER A 19 -9.15 1.13 -22.39
N THR A 20 -10.14 0.32 -22.74
CA THR A 20 -11.52 0.76 -23.00
C THR A 20 -12.39 0.80 -21.74
N ALA A 21 -11.85 0.41 -20.58
CA ALA A 21 -12.59 0.47 -19.34
C ALA A 21 -12.86 1.94 -18.95
N GLU A 22 -14.09 2.23 -18.53
CA GLU A 22 -14.53 3.60 -18.23
C GLU A 22 -15.12 3.65 -16.83
N LEU A 23 -14.53 4.45 -15.94
CA LEU A 23 -15.05 4.65 -14.59
C LEU A 23 -16.34 5.47 -14.61
N VAL A 24 -17.45 4.81 -14.28
CA VAL A 24 -18.81 5.40 -14.27
C VAL A 24 -19.11 6.04 -12.93
N ALA A 25 -18.86 5.34 -11.82
CA ALA A 25 -19.15 5.83 -10.47
C ALA A 25 -18.12 5.33 -9.46
N TYR A 26 -17.88 6.13 -8.43
CA TYR A 26 -17.02 5.76 -7.30
C TYR A 26 -17.47 6.45 -6.01
N GLY A 27 -17.20 5.84 -4.86
CA GLY A 27 -17.46 6.42 -3.55
C GLY A 27 -17.71 5.38 -2.47
N PRO A 28 -18.02 5.81 -1.24
CA PRO A 28 -18.39 4.90 -0.16
C PRO A 28 -19.53 3.98 -0.59
N ILE A 29 -19.51 2.74 -0.09
CA ILE A 29 -20.54 1.76 -0.42
C ILE A 29 -21.93 2.33 -0.03
N GLY A 30 -22.82 2.42 -1.02
CA GLY A 30 -24.18 2.97 -0.86
C GLY A 30 -24.27 4.50 -0.96
N LYS A 31 -23.16 5.19 -1.25
CA LYS A 31 -23.09 6.64 -1.47
C LYS A 31 -22.12 6.97 -2.62
N GLU A 32 -22.24 6.30 -3.76
CA GLU A 32 -21.35 6.54 -4.91
C GLU A 32 -21.76 7.79 -5.71
N THR A 33 -20.79 8.44 -6.37
CA THR A 33 -21.02 9.59 -7.26
C THR A 33 -20.43 9.35 -8.64
N GLN A 34 -20.94 10.08 -9.62
CA GLN A 34 -20.39 10.16 -10.98
C GLN A 34 -19.48 11.41 -11.17
N GLY A 35 -19.53 12.35 -10.22
CA GLY A 35 -18.81 13.63 -10.28
C GLY A 35 -17.28 13.52 -10.20
N ALA A 36 -16.58 14.59 -10.61
CA ALA A 36 -15.12 14.64 -10.71
C ALA A 36 -14.38 14.54 -9.37
N ARG A 37 -15.06 14.83 -8.25
CA ARG A 37 -14.46 14.84 -6.91
C ARG A 37 -15.51 14.43 -5.86
N TYR A 38 -15.26 13.37 -5.09
CA TYR A 38 -15.97 13.13 -3.83
C TYR A 38 -15.29 13.95 -2.73
N LYS A 39 -16.03 14.80 -2.01
CA LYS A 39 -15.47 15.80 -1.08
C LYS A 39 -14.93 15.24 0.24
N GLN A 40 -14.99 13.93 0.46
CA GLN A 40 -14.69 13.36 1.75
C GLN A 40 -14.49 11.85 1.56
N TYR A 41 -13.34 11.33 1.95
CA TYR A 41 -13.05 9.89 2.11
C TYR A 41 -12.44 9.14 0.91
N GLY A 42 -11.63 8.14 1.26
CA GLY A 42 -10.89 7.27 0.35
C GLY A 42 -9.75 6.49 1.03
N TYR A 43 -9.36 6.87 2.25
CA TYR A 43 -8.30 6.19 2.99
C TYR A 43 -8.82 5.64 4.32
N GLY A 44 -8.73 4.32 4.52
CA GLY A 44 -9.23 3.59 5.70
C GLY A 44 -10.68 3.06 5.58
N ALA A 45 -11.48 3.60 4.65
CA ALA A 45 -12.83 3.13 4.40
C ALA A 45 -12.94 2.55 2.97
N PRO A 46 -13.54 1.37 2.77
CA PRO A 46 -13.68 0.78 1.45
C PRO A 46 -14.60 1.62 0.57
N ILE A 47 -14.21 1.78 -0.70
CA ILE A 47 -15.05 2.44 -1.71
C ILE A 47 -15.44 1.45 -2.80
N ARG A 48 -16.64 1.60 -3.36
CA ARG A 48 -17.05 0.87 -4.56
C ARG A 48 -16.64 1.64 -5.79
N LEU A 49 -16.08 0.95 -6.78
CA LEU A 49 -15.85 1.43 -8.13
C LEU A 49 -16.81 0.70 -9.08
N THR A 50 -17.52 1.45 -9.90
CA THR A 50 -18.38 0.93 -10.96
C THR A 50 -17.85 1.43 -12.29
N PHE A 51 -17.59 0.51 -13.22
CA PHE A 51 -17.02 0.84 -14.52
C PHE A 51 -17.58 -0.06 -15.63
N ARG A 52 -17.53 0.43 -16.86
CA ARG A 52 -17.87 -0.36 -18.06
C ARG A 52 -16.61 -0.94 -18.66
N THR A 53 -16.74 -2.09 -19.30
CA THR A 53 -15.68 -2.78 -20.04
C THR A 53 -16.15 -3.09 -21.47
N ASN A 54 -15.27 -3.64 -22.31
CA ASN A 54 -15.62 -4.06 -23.67
C ASN A 54 -16.92 -4.87 -23.73
N GLY A 55 -17.77 -4.55 -24.72
CA GLY A 55 -19.11 -5.14 -24.87
C GLY A 55 -20.15 -4.56 -23.89
N ASN A 56 -19.92 -3.36 -23.36
CA ASN A 56 -20.81 -2.64 -22.44
C ASN A 56 -21.13 -3.41 -21.15
N LYS A 57 -20.24 -4.31 -20.72
CA LYS A 57 -20.38 -5.05 -19.47
C LYS A 57 -20.02 -4.15 -18.28
N THR A 58 -20.98 -3.93 -17.39
CA THR A 58 -20.77 -3.23 -16.13
C THR A 58 -20.11 -4.15 -15.11
N ARG A 59 -19.04 -3.67 -14.47
CA ARG A 59 -18.38 -4.33 -13.34
C ARG A 59 -18.43 -3.43 -12.11
N GLN A 60 -18.50 -4.08 -10.95
CA GLN A 60 -18.43 -3.44 -9.64
C GLN A 60 -17.34 -4.12 -8.83
N VAL A 61 -16.44 -3.32 -8.25
CA VAL A 61 -15.35 -3.80 -7.40
C VAL A 61 -15.24 -2.91 -6.17
N VAL A 62 -14.62 -3.42 -5.11
CA VAL A 62 -14.35 -2.66 -3.90
C VAL A 62 -12.85 -2.41 -3.80
N LEU A 63 -12.47 -1.14 -3.62
CA LEU A 63 -11.11 -0.74 -3.31
C LEU A 63 -11.03 -0.50 -1.80
N GLY A 64 -10.32 -1.40 -1.11
CA GLY A 64 -9.98 -1.28 0.30
C GLY A 64 -8.67 -0.50 0.49
N THR A 65 -8.59 0.28 1.57
CA THR A 65 -7.36 0.91 2.04
C THR A 65 -7.37 0.87 3.56
N MET A 66 -6.20 0.92 4.20
CA MET A 66 -6.10 0.90 5.66
C MET A 66 -5.46 2.18 6.18
N SER A 67 -6.19 2.94 7.00
CA SER A 67 -5.72 4.13 7.71
C SER A 67 -4.76 3.78 8.84
N PRO A 68 -3.76 4.61 9.13
CA PRO A 68 -3.10 4.53 10.43
C PRO A 68 -4.16 4.75 11.52
N GLY A 69 -4.12 3.91 12.53
CA GLY A 69 -4.92 4.00 13.73
C GLY A 69 -4.37 5.06 14.69
N PRO A 70 -5.13 5.38 15.75
CA PRO A 70 -4.79 6.46 16.67
C PRO A 70 -3.57 6.15 17.56
N PHE A 71 -3.12 4.90 17.58
CA PHE A 71 -2.04 4.43 18.46
C PHE A 71 -0.68 4.29 17.77
N GLY A 72 -0.60 4.53 16.45
CA GLY A 72 0.67 4.62 15.71
C GLY A 72 1.36 3.29 15.40
N HIS A 73 0.67 2.15 15.57
CA HIS A 73 1.24 0.82 15.34
C HIS A 73 1.04 0.28 13.92
N GLU A 74 0.33 0.98 13.04
CA GLU A 74 0.21 0.59 11.62
C GLU A 74 1.20 1.39 10.77
N HIS A 75 2.50 1.08 10.81
CA HIS A 75 3.45 1.64 9.86
C HIS A 75 3.06 1.25 8.43
N PRO A 76 3.50 1.99 7.39
CA PRO A 76 3.21 1.62 6.01
C PRO A 76 3.54 0.17 5.65
N ALA A 77 4.62 -0.39 6.24
CA ALA A 77 5.01 -1.78 6.06
C ALA A 77 3.97 -2.76 6.64
N ASP A 78 3.48 -2.53 7.86
CA ASP A 78 2.46 -3.39 8.51
C ASP A 78 1.17 -3.39 7.68
N ARG A 79 0.78 -2.23 7.16
CA ARG A 79 -0.41 -2.12 6.32
C ARG A 79 -0.24 -2.80 4.97
N ALA A 80 0.94 -2.72 4.39
CA ALA A 80 1.27 -3.45 3.16
C ALA A 80 1.22 -4.96 3.41
N GLN A 81 1.81 -5.44 4.51
CA GLN A 81 1.79 -6.84 4.91
C GLN A 81 0.35 -7.37 5.01
N ALA A 82 -0.54 -6.64 5.70
CA ALA A 82 -1.94 -7.04 5.82
C ALA A 82 -2.65 -7.16 4.46
N MET A 83 -2.47 -6.18 3.57
CA MET A 83 -3.09 -6.19 2.23
C MET A 83 -2.54 -7.32 1.34
N LEU A 84 -1.24 -7.59 1.42
CA LEU A 84 -0.60 -8.70 0.71
C LEU A 84 -1.11 -10.05 1.21
N MET A 85 -1.26 -10.20 2.52
CA MET A 85 -1.81 -11.40 3.14
C MET A 85 -3.29 -11.61 2.75
N ASP A 86 -4.10 -10.56 2.77
CA ASP A 86 -5.49 -10.60 2.30
C ASP A 86 -5.57 -11.07 0.85
N TYR A 87 -4.74 -10.50 -0.04
CA TYR A 87 -4.70 -10.87 -1.45
C TYR A 87 -4.37 -12.35 -1.66
N ASP A 88 -3.38 -12.86 -0.94
CA ASP A 88 -2.96 -14.27 -1.03
C ASP A 88 -4.00 -15.23 -0.43
N CYS A 89 -4.68 -14.84 0.64
CA CYS A 89 -5.62 -15.70 1.36
C CYS A 89 -7.03 -15.72 0.75
N TYR A 90 -7.58 -14.58 0.34
CA TYR A 90 -9.00 -14.43 0.00
C TYR A 90 -9.49 -15.44 -1.05
N SER A 91 -8.68 -15.72 -2.07
CA SER A 91 -9.03 -16.66 -3.14
C SER A 91 -8.89 -18.13 -2.74
N ARG A 92 -8.30 -18.44 -1.58
CA ARG A 92 -8.08 -19.80 -1.05
C ARG A 92 -9.13 -20.21 -0.02
N LEU A 93 -9.91 -19.26 0.50
CA LEU A 93 -10.89 -19.50 1.55
C LEU A 93 -12.26 -19.88 0.95
N PRO A 94 -12.88 -21.00 1.35
CA PRO A 94 -14.18 -21.43 0.82
C PRO A 94 -15.26 -20.36 1.03
N ARG A 95 -15.98 -20.03 -0.06
CA ARG A 95 -17.06 -19.02 -0.09
C ARG A 95 -16.61 -17.60 0.23
N HIS A 96 -15.31 -17.33 0.26
CA HIS A 96 -14.79 -15.98 0.40
C HIS A 96 -14.76 -15.27 -0.96
N ILE A 97 -14.80 -13.93 -0.95
CA ILE A 97 -14.66 -13.14 -2.18
C ILE A 97 -13.25 -13.30 -2.76
N THR A 98 -13.14 -13.34 -4.08
CA THR A 98 -11.85 -13.33 -4.80
C THR A 98 -11.19 -11.96 -4.71
N ALA A 99 -9.92 -11.92 -4.31
CA ALA A 99 -9.12 -10.70 -4.40
C ALA A 99 -8.65 -10.48 -5.84
N LEU A 100 -9.04 -9.33 -6.43
CA LEU A 100 -8.80 -9.06 -7.86
C LEU A 100 -7.42 -8.46 -8.13
N ASP A 101 -6.85 -7.74 -7.17
CA ASP A 101 -5.54 -7.08 -7.27
C ASP A 101 -5.06 -6.66 -5.88
N VAL A 102 -3.77 -6.33 -5.76
CA VAL A 102 -3.14 -5.70 -4.60
C VAL A 102 -2.08 -4.72 -5.08
N GLY A 103 -1.89 -3.60 -4.38
CA GLY A 103 -1.07 -2.52 -4.89
C GLY A 103 -0.68 -1.48 -3.86
N ALA A 104 0.04 -0.47 -4.33
CA ALA A 104 0.47 0.69 -3.57
C ALA A 104 0.06 1.99 -4.27
N PHE A 105 0.07 3.09 -3.51
CA PHE A 105 -0.06 4.43 -4.07
C PHE A 105 1.32 5.01 -4.34
N THR A 106 1.53 5.59 -5.53
CA THR A 106 2.75 6.35 -5.83
C THR A 106 2.75 7.70 -5.09
N ALA A 107 3.89 8.37 -5.06
CA ALA A 107 3.99 9.74 -4.52
C ALA A 107 3.05 10.75 -5.21
N ARG A 108 2.63 10.46 -6.45
CA ARG A 108 1.67 11.27 -7.23
C ARG A 108 0.21 10.91 -6.94
N GLY A 109 -0.03 9.85 -6.16
CA GLY A 109 -1.36 9.34 -5.83
C GLY A 109 -1.96 8.41 -6.89
N GLU A 110 -1.15 7.89 -7.80
CA GLU A 110 -1.55 6.86 -8.77
C GLU A 110 -1.54 5.48 -8.11
N LEU A 111 -2.37 4.55 -8.58
CA LEU A 111 -2.38 3.19 -8.08
C LEU A 111 -1.46 2.32 -8.94
N MET A 112 -0.58 1.58 -8.27
CA MET A 112 0.38 0.66 -8.87
C MET A 112 0.10 -0.75 -8.36
N SER A 113 -0.21 -1.68 -9.26
CA SER A 113 -0.37 -3.10 -8.90
C SER A 113 0.98 -3.72 -8.56
N VAL A 114 0.99 -4.58 -7.55
CA VAL A 114 2.11 -5.46 -7.20
C VAL A 114 1.70 -6.94 -7.23
N ALA A 115 0.50 -7.26 -7.71
CA ALA A 115 -0.03 -8.62 -7.73
C ALA A 115 0.80 -9.63 -8.55
N ALA A 116 1.57 -9.14 -9.53
CA ALA A 116 2.47 -9.96 -10.31
C ALA A 116 3.77 -10.33 -9.56
N ALA A 117 4.09 -9.64 -8.46
CA ALA A 117 5.28 -9.92 -7.66
C ALA A 117 5.14 -11.25 -6.92
N LYS A 118 6.24 -11.99 -6.83
CA LYS A 118 6.36 -13.20 -6.00
C LYS A 118 7.17 -12.97 -4.75
N GLU A 119 8.23 -12.17 -4.86
CA GLU A 119 9.09 -11.78 -3.75
C GLU A 119 9.50 -10.31 -3.90
N PHE A 120 9.80 -9.67 -2.77
CA PHE A 120 10.34 -8.31 -2.73
C PHE A 120 11.84 -8.34 -2.52
N PHE A 121 12.55 -7.39 -3.12
CA PHE A 121 13.98 -7.19 -2.90
C PHE A 121 14.25 -5.74 -2.46
N LEU A 122 15.30 -5.56 -1.66
CA LEU A 122 15.82 -4.25 -1.29
C LEU A 122 17.16 -4.03 -2.00
N LEU A 123 17.30 -2.91 -2.68
CA LEU A 123 18.56 -2.44 -3.23
C LEU A 123 18.99 -1.20 -2.45
N THR A 124 20.18 -1.25 -1.86
CA THR A 124 20.78 -0.14 -1.13
C THR A 124 21.96 0.42 -1.91
N GLU A 125 22.39 1.64 -1.56
CA GLU A 125 23.71 2.11 -1.98
C GLU A 125 24.81 1.27 -1.32
N TRP A 126 25.96 1.21 -1.98
CA TRP A 126 27.18 0.71 -1.36
C TRP A 126 27.73 1.80 -0.43
N SER A 127 28.12 1.41 0.77
CA SER A 127 28.82 2.30 1.71
C SER A 127 30.00 1.56 2.31
N GLU A 128 31.15 2.22 2.35
CA GLU A 128 32.35 1.71 2.99
C GLU A 128 32.29 1.91 4.51
N GLY A 129 32.75 0.92 5.27
CA GLY A 129 32.84 0.99 6.72
C GLY A 129 32.51 -0.32 7.41
N ASP A 130 32.46 -0.26 8.73
CA ASP A 130 32.05 -1.38 9.59
C ASP A 130 30.59 -1.25 10.00
N THR A 131 29.90 -2.39 10.00
CA THR A 131 28.51 -2.50 10.46
C THR A 131 28.41 -2.24 11.96
N TYR A 132 27.36 -1.53 12.37
CA TYR A 132 27.11 -1.21 13.80
C TYR A 132 27.01 -2.46 14.70
N HIS A 133 26.62 -3.62 14.15
CA HIS A 133 26.57 -4.85 14.95
C HIS A 133 27.95 -5.25 15.51
N LYS A 134 29.06 -4.93 14.84
CA LYS A 134 30.41 -5.23 15.35
C LYS A 134 30.72 -4.41 16.61
N ASP A 135 30.21 -3.19 16.67
CA ASP A 135 30.32 -2.36 17.87
C ASP A 135 29.47 -2.93 19.01
N LEU A 136 28.26 -3.44 18.71
CA LEU A 136 27.40 -4.09 19.70
C LEU A 136 28.03 -5.37 20.25
N GLU A 137 28.58 -6.22 19.39
CA GLU A 137 29.31 -7.43 19.80
C GLU A 137 30.49 -7.09 20.72
N ARG A 138 31.32 -6.11 20.30
CA ARG A 138 32.43 -5.63 21.14
C ARG A 138 31.94 -5.07 22.47
N LEU A 139 30.83 -4.31 22.48
CA LEU A 139 30.26 -3.74 23.70
C LEU A 139 29.71 -4.81 24.65
N ALA A 140 29.17 -5.91 24.12
CA ALA A 140 28.64 -7.00 24.93
C ALA A 140 29.73 -7.65 25.81
N ASP A 141 30.95 -7.76 25.29
CA ASP A 141 32.10 -8.32 26.02
C ASP A 141 32.92 -7.28 26.79
N ALA A 142 32.65 -5.98 26.57
CA ALA A 142 33.40 -4.90 27.18
C ALA A 142 32.94 -4.59 28.61
N THR A 143 33.88 -4.41 29.53
CA THR A 143 33.56 -3.95 30.90
C THR A 143 33.21 -2.46 30.97
N ARG A 144 33.63 -1.65 29.98
CA ARG A 144 33.36 -0.20 29.92
C ARG A 144 33.22 0.29 28.47
N PRO A 145 32.37 1.29 28.20
CA PRO A 145 32.26 1.92 26.89
C PRO A 145 33.47 2.82 26.59
N THR A 146 33.85 2.90 25.32
CA THR A 146 34.92 3.77 24.82
C THR A 146 34.43 5.22 24.65
N PRO A 147 35.34 6.20 24.49
CA PRO A 147 34.95 7.56 24.13
C PRO A 147 34.17 7.63 22.81
N LEU A 148 34.46 6.75 21.84
CA LEU A 148 33.74 6.69 20.58
C LEU A 148 32.28 6.24 20.78
N ASP A 149 32.05 5.27 21.66
CA ASP A 149 30.69 4.81 22.00
C ASP A 149 29.85 5.96 22.56
N ARG A 150 30.43 6.71 23.51
CA ARG A 150 29.78 7.89 24.11
C ARG A 150 29.52 9.01 23.11
N LYS A 151 30.42 9.20 22.15
CA LYS A 151 30.22 10.19 21.08
C LYS A 151 29.07 9.78 20.16
N ARG A 152 28.96 8.49 19.84
CA ARG A 152 27.89 7.96 18.98
C ARG A 152 26.51 8.06 19.62
N THR A 153 26.39 7.94 20.95
CA THR A 153 25.09 8.13 21.63
C THR A 153 24.53 9.56 21.52
N GLN A 154 25.34 10.54 21.08
CA GLN A 154 24.91 11.92 20.87
C GLN A 154 24.38 12.19 19.46
N ALA A 155 24.50 11.22 18.53
CA ALA A 155 24.19 11.40 17.12
C ALA A 155 22.80 10.88 16.70
N LEU A 156 22.01 10.41 17.67
CA LEU A 156 20.64 9.88 17.52
C LEU A 156 19.65 10.80 18.24
#